data_AF-A0A2V5NNQ6-F1
#
_entry.id   AF-A0A2V5NNQ6-F1
#
_cell.length_a   1.000
_cell.length_b   1.000
_cell.length_c   1.000
_cell.angle_alpha   90.00
_cell.angle_beta   90.00
_cell.angle_gamma   90.00
#
_symmetry.space_group_name_H-M   'P 1'
#
loop_
_entity.id
_entity.type
_entity.pdbx_description
1 polymer ?
#
loop_
_entity_poly.entity_id
_entity_poly.type
_entity_poly.pdbx_seq_one_letter_code
_entity_poly.pdbx_strand_id
1 'polypeptide(L)'
;FAKQMGFVPRVLLIHDNEGQLKLSSEEAKIFEKLLGQLPKTFVDFSTYRKRLVRNGSAPFKCRAGSRYLYVDEYGKVNWCSQTRSVWSKSLMDYTRTDLREQFYQYKPCHATCTLGCARSTSQLDNWRAQPGFNS
;
A
#
# COMPACT_ATOMS: atom_id res chain seq x y z
N PHE A 1 -19.55 -19.95 -5.57
CA PHE A 1 -18.25 -20.65 -5.50
C PHE A 1 -17.37 -20.20 -4.32
N ALA A 2 -16.63 -19.08 -4.38
CA ALA A 2 -15.63 -18.73 -3.35
C ALA A 2 -16.15 -18.74 -1.89
N LYS A 3 -17.30 -18.13 -1.63
CA LYS A 3 -17.95 -18.15 -0.30
C LYS A 3 -18.36 -19.57 0.14
N GLN A 4 -18.85 -20.39 -0.77
CA GLN A 4 -19.26 -21.79 -0.48
C GLN A 4 -18.07 -22.65 -0.09
N MET A 5 -16.87 -22.32 -0.58
CA MET A 5 -15.61 -22.99 -0.25
C MET A 5 -14.91 -22.39 0.99
N GLY A 6 -15.54 -21.46 1.69
CA GLY A 6 -14.95 -20.80 2.86
C GLY A 6 -13.86 -19.76 2.55
N PHE A 7 -13.66 -19.39 1.28
CA PHE A 7 -12.70 -18.36 0.91
C PHE A 7 -13.24 -16.95 1.15
N VAL A 8 -12.36 -16.04 1.58
CA VAL A 8 -12.63 -14.61 1.68
C VAL A 8 -12.09 -13.90 0.44
N PRO A 9 -12.94 -13.57 -0.55
CA PRO A 9 -12.50 -12.83 -1.71
C PRO A 9 -12.04 -11.42 -1.32
N ARG A 10 -10.97 -10.95 -1.97
CA ARG A 10 -10.51 -9.56 -1.89
C ARG A 10 -10.44 -8.97 -3.27
N VAL A 11 -10.90 -7.73 -3.41
CA VAL A 11 -10.78 -6.97 -4.65
C VAL A 11 -9.70 -5.92 -4.46
N LEU A 12 -8.72 -5.94 -5.36
CA LEU A 12 -7.63 -4.96 -5.42
C LEU A 12 -7.93 -3.93 -6.50
N LEU A 13 -7.41 -2.72 -6.32
CA LEU A 13 -7.46 -1.70 -7.36
C LEU A 13 -6.47 -2.04 -8.47
N ILE A 14 -6.91 -1.92 -9.73
CA ILE A 14 -6.02 -1.99 -10.88
C ILE A 14 -5.08 -0.79 -10.83
N HIS A 15 -3.81 -1.04 -11.10
CA HIS A 15 -2.81 0.00 -11.13
C HIS A 15 -1.82 -0.17 -12.28
N ASP A 16 -1.15 0.92 -12.63
CA ASP A 16 -0.04 0.91 -13.57
C ASP A 16 1.27 0.39 -12.92
N ASN A 17 2.37 0.50 -13.66
CA ASN A 17 3.70 0.07 -13.25
C ASN A 17 4.28 0.89 -12.09
N GLU A 18 3.69 2.06 -11.79
CA GLU A 18 4.08 2.90 -10.65
C GLU A 18 3.16 2.69 -9.45
N GLY A 19 2.15 1.81 -9.56
CA GLY A 19 1.17 1.53 -8.52
C GLY A 19 0.06 2.58 -8.41
N GLN A 20 -0.16 3.38 -9.46
CA GLN A 20 -1.18 4.43 -9.52
C GLN A 20 -2.51 3.93 -10.06
N LEU A 21 -3.61 4.56 -9.64
CA LEU A 21 -4.96 4.13 -10.01
C LEU A 21 -5.20 4.24 -11.52
N LYS A 22 -5.68 3.16 -12.12
CA LYS A 22 -6.12 3.14 -13.52
C LYS A 22 -7.57 2.65 -13.61
N LEU A 23 -8.52 3.59 -13.51
CA LEU A 23 -9.96 3.33 -13.63
C LEU A 23 -10.67 4.44 -14.40
N SER A 24 -11.58 4.06 -15.28
CA SER A 24 -12.63 4.90 -15.81
C SER A 24 -13.73 5.15 -14.78
N SER A 25 -14.60 6.13 -15.03
CA SER A 25 -15.76 6.44 -14.19
C SER A 25 -16.74 5.27 -14.06
N GLU A 26 -16.82 4.40 -15.08
CA GLU A 26 -17.66 3.21 -15.04
C GLU A 26 -17.06 2.14 -14.14
N GLU A 27 -15.76 1.85 -14.30
CA GLU A 27 -15.06 0.87 -13.47
C GLU A 27 -15.00 1.31 -12.00
N ALA A 28 -14.91 2.61 -11.73
CA ALA A 28 -15.03 3.20 -10.39
C ALA A 28 -16.37 2.85 -9.72
N LYS A 29 -17.49 2.99 -10.43
CA LYS A 29 -18.84 2.65 -9.93
C LYS A 29 -18.98 1.15 -9.68
N ILE A 30 -18.47 0.32 -10.59
CA ILE A 30 -18.46 -1.15 -10.43
C ILE A 30 -17.64 -1.54 -9.20
N PHE A 31 -16.48 -0.93 -9.00
CA PHE A 31 -15.63 -1.18 -7.85
C PHE A 31 -16.31 -0.82 -6.53
N GLU A 32 -16.95 0.35 -6.43
CA GLU A 32 -17.71 0.72 -5.22
C GLU A 32 -18.84 -0.27 -4.91
N LYS A 33 -19.56 -0.72 -5.94
CA LYS A 33 -20.62 -1.74 -5.80
C LYS A 33 -20.05 -3.07 -5.29
N LEU A 34 -18.94 -3.53 -5.84
CA LEU A 34 -18.27 -4.77 -5.42
C LEU A 34 -17.78 -4.69 -3.97
N LEU A 35 -17.18 -3.57 -3.56
CA LEU A 35 -16.74 -3.37 -2.17
C LEU A 35 -17.90 -3.48 -1.17
N GLY A 36 -19.12 -3.08 -1.55
CA GLY A 36 -20.31 -3.24 -0.71
C GLY A 36 -20.76 -4.69 -0.50
N GLN A 37 -20.33 -5.62 -1.35
CA GLN A 37 -20.74 -7.03 -1.33
C GLN A 37 -19.71 -7.96 -0.66
N LEU A 38 -18.49 -7.46 -0.43
CA LEU A 38 -17.41 -8.21 0.21
C LEU A 38 -17.60 -8.25 1.73
N PRO A 39 -17.28 -9.38 2.39
CA PRO A 39 -17.25 -9.44 3.84
C PRO A 39 -16.21 -8.46 4.39
N LYS A 40 -16.59 -7.64 5.37
CA LYS A 40 -15.65 -6.77 6.07
C LYS A 40 -14.70 -7.65 6.88
N THR A 41 -13.41 -7.56 6.62
CA THR A 41 -12.39 -8.26 7.41
C THR A 41 -11.60 -7.30 8.26
N PHE A 42 -11.04 -7.79 9.38
CA PHE A 42 -10.15 -7.02 10.26
C PHE A 42 -8.97 -6.39 9.52
N VAL A 43 -8.51 -6.94 8.39
CA VAL A 43 -7.37 -6.38 7.64
C VAL A 43 -7.77 -5.16 6.80
N ASP A 44 -9.07 -4.85 6.71
CA ASP A 44 -9.65 -3.80 5.87
C ASP A 44 -10.13 -2.59 6.68
N PHE A 45 -9.41 -2.21 7.74
CA PHE A 45 -9.71 -1.04 8.59
C PHE A 45 -9.63 0.31 7.87
N SER A 46 -9.20 0.37 6.61
CA SER A 46 -8.94 1.62 5.92
C SER A 46 -9.91 1.87 4.77
N THR A 47 -10.42 3.09 4.69
CA THR A 47 -11.27 3.57 3.60
C THR A 47 -10.48 4.07 2.39
N TYR A 48 -9.18 3.76 2.32
CA TYR A 48 -8.27 4.33 1.32
C TYR A 48 -8.70 4.02 -0.11
N ARG A 49 -9.21 2.81 -0.40
CA ARG A 49 -9.65 2.44 -1.76
C ARG A 49 -10.81 3.32 -2.21
N LYS A 50 -11.78 3.56 -1.32
CA LYS A 50 -12.91 4.48 -1.59
C LYS A 50 -12.41 5.91 -1.81
N ARG A 51 -11.47 6.39 -0.99
CA ARG A 51 -10.89 7.73 -1.16
C ARG A 51 -10.09 7.87 -2.46
N LEU A 52 -9.30 6.87 -2.85
CA LEU A 52 -8.60 6.87 -4.13
C LEU A 52 -9.57 6.94 -5.30
N VAL A 53 -10.63 6.13 -5.27
CA VAL A 53 -11.63 6.10 -6.36
C VAL A 53 -12.41 7.41 -6.45
N ARG A 54 -12.78 8.02 -5.32
CA ARG A 54 -13.58 9.25 -5.30
C ARG A 54 -12.77 10.52 -5.51
N ASN A 55 -11.58 10.59 -4.92
CA ASN A 55 -10.80 11.82 -4.80
C ASN A 55 -9.50 11.78 -5.61
N GLY A 56 -9.17 10.63 -6.21
CA GLY A 56 -7.85 10.41 -6.82
C GLY A 56 -6.71 10.32 -5.80
N SER A 57 -6.98 10.49 -4.50
CA SER A 57 -5.96 10.66 -3.47
C SER A 57 -6.40 10.09 -2.11
N ALA A 58 -5.48 9.38 -1.47
CA ALA A 58 -5.58 8.83 -0.13
C ALA A 58 -4.19 8.81 0.53
N PRO A 59 -3.66 9.98 0.94
CA PRO A 59 -2.33 10.08 1.51
C PRO A 59 -2.21 9.25 2.80
N PHE A 60 -1.04 8.62 2.98
CA PHE A 60 -0.66 7.92 4.20
C PHE A 60 0.86 7.99 4.38
N LYS A 61 1.36 7.83 5.61
CA LYS A 61 2.81 7.71 5.84
C LYS A 61 3.27 6.28 5.51
N CYS A 62 3.85 6.10 4.33
CA CYS A 62 4.36 4.80 3.91
C CYS A 62 5.60 4.38 4.70
N ARG A 63 5.56 3.20 5.32
CA ARG A 63 6.65 2.58 6.10
C ARG A 63 7.38 1.47 5.33
N ALA A 64 7.28 1.49 4.01
CA ALA A 64 8.12 0.70 3.13
C ALA A 64 9.61 0.99 3.38
N GLY A 65 10.42 -0.07 3.46
CA GLY A 65 11.82 -0.02 3.90
C GLY A 65 12.00 -0.04 5.42
N SER A 66 10.92 -0.10 6.21
CA SER A 66 11.02 -0.14 7.68
C SER A 66 10.11 -1.21 8.28
N ARG A 67 8.79 -0.96 8.31
CA ARG A 67 7.79 -1.92 8.80
C ARG A 67 7.47 -3.01 7.79
N TYR A 68 7.68 -2.70 6.51
CA TYR A 68 7.48 -3.58 5.38
C TYR A 68 8.77 -3.60 4.54
N LEU A 69 9.38 -4.77 4.41
CA LEU A 69 10.54 -4.99 3.56
C LEU A 69 10.10 -5.84 2.37
N TYR A 70 10.22 -5.28 1.17
CA TYR A 70 10.11 -6.04 -0.06
C TYR A 70 11.52 -6.44 -0.50
N VAL A 71 11.80 -7.74 -0.51
CA VAL A 71 13.08 -8.29 -0.99
C VAL A 71 12.82 -8.96 -2.32
N ASP A 72 13.58 -8.57 -3.34
CA ASP A 72 13.46 -9.16 -4.67
C ASP A 72 14.36 -10.39 -4.88
N GLU A 73 14.29 -10.99 -6.06
CA GLU A 73 15.00 -12.20 -6.46
C GLU A 73 16.53 -12.05 -6.45
N TYR A 74 17.05 -10.82 -6.41
CA TYR A 74 18.50 -10.53 -6.35
C TYR A 74 18.96 -10.20 -4.93
N GLY A 75 18.09 -10.39 -3.93
CA GLY A 75 18.38 -10.05 -2.53
C GLY A 75 18.45 -8.53 -2.31
N LYS A 76 17.76 -7.73 -3.14
CA LYS A 76 17.66 -6.28 -2.95
C LYS A 76 16.39 -5.92 -2.19
N VAL A 77 16.55 -5.15 -1.11
CA VAL A 77 15.46 -4.46 -0.43
C VAL A 77 15.04 -3.28 -1.30
N ASN A 78 13.77 -3.25 -1.69
CA ASN A 78 13.14 -2.13 -2.38
C ASN A 78 11.98 -1.60 -1.53
N TRP A 79 11.44 -0.42 -1.84
CA TRP A 79 10.23 0.05 -1.16
C TRP A 79 9.02 -0.86 -1.44
N CYS A 80 8.81 -1.24 -2.70
CA CYS A 80 7.81 -2.22 -3.09
C CYS A 80 8.11 -2.77 -4.50
N SER A 81 7.30 -3.72 -4.95
CA SER A 81 7.40 -4.30 -6.29
C SER A 81 7.26 -3.28 -7.43
N GLN A 82 6.52 -2.19 -7.21
CA GLN A 82 6.27 -1.16 -8.24
C GLN A 82 7.32 -0.05 -8.29
N THR A 83 8.24 -0.04 -7.34
CA THR A 83 9.27 1.02 -7.24
C THR A 83 10.67 0.42 -7.17
N ARG A 84 10.88 -0.74 -7.82
CA ARG A 84 12.18 -1.44 -7.83
C ARG A 84 13.29 -0.60 -8.49
N SER A 85 12.93 0.29 -9.40
CA SER A 85 13.87 1.22 -10.07
C SER A 85 14.13 2.51 -9.29
N VAL A 86 13.40 2.78 -8.20
CA VAL A 86 13.45 4.08 -7.51
C VAL A 86 14.47 4.08 -6.38
N TRP A 87 14.47 3.03 -5.57
CA TRP A 87 15.38 2.89 -4.44
C TRP A 87 15.60 1.42 -4.15
N SER A 88 16.86 1.03 -3.96
CA SER A 88 17.23 -0.30 -3.51
C SER A 88 18.46 -0.31 -2.63
N LYS A 89 18.57 -1.31 -1.76
CA LYS A 89 19.79 -1.62 -1.00
C LYS A 89 19.95 -3.13 -0.90
N SER A 90 21.18 -3.63 -0.88
CA SER A 90 21.46 -5.04 -0.60
C SER A 90 20.90 -5.45 0.77
N LEU A 91 20.22 -6.59 0.84
CA LEU A 91 19.70 -7.12 2.11
C LEU A 91 20.82 -7.37 3.13
N MET A 92 21.98 -7.82 2.66
CA MET A 92 23.13 -8.12 3.51
C MET A 92 23.73 -6.86 4.16
N ASP A 93 23.54 -5.70 3.54
CA ASP A 93 24.01 -4.41 4.02
C ASP A 93 22.91 -3.61 4.73
N TYR A 94 21.73 -4.21 4.92
CA TYR A 94 20.56 -3.53 5.46
C TYR A 94 20.58 -3.50 6.99
N THR A 95 20.72 -2.31 7.57
CA THR A 95 20.97 -2.13 8.99
C THR A 95 19.76 -1.56 9.74
N ARG A 96 19.85 -1.55 11.08
CA ARG A 96 18.88 -0.83 11.92
C ARG A 96 18.87 0.67 11.66
N THR A 97 19.97 1.25 11.21
CA THR A 97 20.03 2.67 10.82
C THR A 97 19.18 2.89 9.58
N ASP A 98 19.28 2.01 8.57
CA ASP A 98 18.43 2.07 7.37
C ASP A 98 16.95 1.94 7.71
N LEU A 99 16.58 1.03 8.63
CA LEU A 99 15.19 0.90 9.08
C LEU A 99 14.65 2.21 9.69
N ARG A 100 15.48 2.96 10.42
CA ARG A 100 15.10 4.25 11.02
C ARG A 100 15.03 5.34 9.97
N GLU A 101 16.00 5.41 9.07
CA GLU A 101 15.99 6.37 7.96
C GLU A 101 14.77 6.17 7.08
N GLN A 102 14.53 4.93 6.64
CA GLN A 102 13.39 4.59 5.79
C GLN A 102 12.06 4.72 6.51
N PHE A 103 12.02 4.65 7.84
CA PHE A 103 10.83 5.01 8.59
C PHE A 103 10.47 6.47 8.26
N TYR A 104 11.38 7.42 8.48
CA TYR A 104 11.07 8.84 8.29
C TYR A 104 11.07 9.30 6.83
N GLN A 105 11.75 8.57 5.93
CA GLN A 105 11.80 8.88 4.50
C GLN A 105 10.40 8.95 3.87
N TYR A 106 10.14 10.05 3.17
CA TYR A 106 8.92 10.24 2.40
C TYR A 106 8.97 9.46 1.08
N LYS A 107 7.81 8.93 0.67
CA LYS A 107 7.66 8.19 -0.60
C LYS A 107 6.72 8.98 -1.51
N PRO A 108 7.14 9.33 -2.73
CA PRO A 108 6.37 10.23 -3.60
C PRO A 108 5.00 9.66 -4.00
N CYS A 109 4.88 8.33 -4.11
CA CYS A 109 3.63 7.67 -4.46
C CYS A 109 2.58 7.64 -3.33
N HIS A 110 2.86 8.18 -2.14
CA HIS A 110 2.01 7.98 -0.95
C HIS A 110 0.54 8.43 -1.12
N ALA A 111 0.28 9.51 -1.86
CA ALA A 111 -1.06 10.05 -2.07
C ALA A 111 -1.90 9.10 -2.92
N THR A 112 -1.30 8.51 -3.94
CA THR A 112 -1.98 7.87 -5.06
C THR A 112 -1.74 6.35 -5.13
N CYS A 113 -0.86 5.82 -4.27
CA CYS A 113 -0.52 4.40 -4.17
C CYS A 113 -1.76 3.54 -3.92
N THR A 114 -2.01 2.55 -4.76
CA THR A 114 -3.15 1.63 -4.66
C THR A 114 -2.86 0.38 -3.81
N LEU A 115 -1.59 0.11 -3.53
CA LEU A 115 -1.11 -1.15 -2.96
C LEU A 115 -1.48 -1.32 -1.48
N GLY A 116 -2.07 -2.46 -1.15
CA GLY A 116 -2.48 -2.77 0.22
C GLY A 116 -1.34 -3.20 1.15
N CYS A 117 -0.24 -3.74 0.63
CA CYS A 117 0.84 -4.36 1.42
C CYS A 117 1.52 -3.37 2.39
N ALA A 118 2.13 -2.31 1.85
CA ALA A 118 2.76 -1.27 2.67
C ALA A 118 1.72 -0.44 3.45
N ARG A 119 0.51 -0.23 2.91
CA ARG A 119 -0.56 0.53 3.60
C ARG A 119 -1.04 -0.17 4.88
N SER A 120 -1.28 -1.47 4.83
CA SER A 120 -1.83 -2.22 5.97
C SER A 120 -0.81 -2.31 7.12
N THR A 121 0.45 -2.56 6.78
CA THR A 121 1.55 -2.60 7.77
C THR A 121 1.84 -1.21 8.36
N SER A 122 1.80 -0.16 7.54
CA SER A 122 2.03 1.22 8.01
C SER A 122 0.95 1.71 8.98
N GLN A 123 -0.30 1.24 8.85
CA GLN A 123 -1.38 1.62 9.79
C GLN A 123 -1.10 1.23 11.23
N LEU A 124 -0.31 0.18 11.45
CA LEU A 124 0.10 -0.25 12.78
C LEU A 124 1.02 0.76 13.49
N ASP A 125 1.53 1.76 12.77
CA ASP A 125 2.35 2.84 13.33
C ASP A 125 1.55 4.13 13.57
N ASN A 126 0.25 4.17 13.27
CA ASN A 126 -0.56 5.39 13.40
C ASN A 126 -0.77 5.84 14.86
N TRP A 127 -0.56 4.95 15.84
CA TRP A 127 -0.67 5.29 17.27
C TRP A 127 0.49 6.16 17.79
N ARG A 128 1.59 6.27 17.03
CA ARG A 128 2.76 7.09 17.39
C ARG A 128 2.91 8.27 16.44
N ALA A 129 3.55 9.33 16.90
CA ALA A 129 3.81 10.53 16.10
C ALA A 129 4.49 10.20 14.76
N GLN A 130 4.03 10.85 13.69
CA GLN A 130 4.50 10.64 12.31
C GLN A 130 5.16 11.94 11.78
N PRO A 131 6.27 12.43 12.36
CA PRO A 131 6.86 13.69 11.93
C PRO A 131 7.29 13.64 10.45
N GLY A 132 7.14 14.76 9.74
CA GLY A 132 7.35 14.84 8.29
C GLY A 132 6.22 14.22 7.46
N PHE A 133 5.02 14.11 8.04
CA PHE A 133 3.79 13.74 7.33
C PHE A 133 2.61 14.54 7.91
N ASN A 134 2.35 15.70 7.33
CA ASN A 134 1.12 16.43 7.59
C ASN A 134 0.12 15.97 6.51
N SER A 135 -0.86 15.17 6.91
CA SER A 135 -1.98 14.79 6.04
C SER A 135 -2.95 15.94 5.86
#